data_AF-A0A920D5G6-F1
#
_entry.id   AF-A0A920D5G6-F1
#
_cell.length_a   1.000
_cell.length_b   1.000
_cell.length_c   1.000
_cell.angle_alpha   90.00
_cell.angle_beta   90.00
_cell.angle_gamma   90.00
#
_symmetry.space_group_name_H-M   'P 1'
#
loop_
_entity.id
_entity.type
_entity.pdbx_description
1 polymer ?
#
loop_
_entity_poly.entity_id
_entity_poly.type
_entity_poly.pdbx_seq_one_letter_code
_entity_poly.pdbx_strand_id
1 'polypeptide(L)'
;MVSVLYNIPCFDSEVMVKEIDEGAYELAIQSTANPLGLGNALETYPSREQAVRAAEHFCKLYTLAREQGYYLKERSFVKPDREPICLAGNLNSDGLDKLSAWLSTNKNAAK
;
A
#
# COMPACT_ATOMS: atom_id res chain seq x y z
N MET A 1 -2.03 11.23 -20.89
CA MET A 1 -3.26 11.51 -20.12
C MET A 1 -3.29 10.49 -19.01
N VAL A 2 -3.37 10.91 -17.75
CA VAL A 2 -3.39 9.95 -16.63
C VAL A 2 -4.80 9.39 -16.49
N SER A 3 -4.92 8.06 -16.50
CA SER A 3 -6.21 7.37 -16.40
C SER A 3 -6.20 6.39 -15.23
N VAL A 4 -7.20 6.49 -14.35
CA VAL A 4 -7.39 5.50 -13.27
C VAL A 4 -7.95 4.23 -13.88
N LEU A 5 -7.22 3.12 -13.76
CA LEU A 5 -7.57 1.82 -14.33
C LEU A 5 -8.21 0.86 -13.32
N TYR A 6 -7.97 1.11 -12.04
CA TYR A 6 -8.44 0.29 -10.93
C TYR A 6 -8.49 1.15 -9.66
N ASN A 7 -9.52 0.98 -8.85
CA ASN A 7 -9.65 1.63 -7.55
C ASN A 7 -10.29 0.64 -6.57
N ILE A 8 -9.73 0.54 -5.36
CA ILE A 8 -10.29 -0.24 -4.26
C ILE A 8 -10.35 0.58 -2.97
N PRO A 9 -11.50 0.57 -2.27
CA PRO A 9 -11.59 1.09 -0.92
C PRO A 9 -10.68 0.29 0.02
N CYS A 10 -9.94 1.00 0.86
CA CYS A 10 -8.96 0.41 1.75
C CYS A 10 -8.91 1.08 3.12
N PHE A 11 -9.63 0.53 4.09
CA PHE A 11 -9.77 1.09 5.43
C PHE A 11 -10.30 2.54 5.39
N ASP A 12 -9.45 3.54 5.70
CA ASP A 12 -9.75 4.98 5.66
C ASP A 12 -9.16 5.69 4.42
N SER A 13 -8.79 4.90 3.43
CA SER A 13 -8.11 5.34 2.21
C SER A 13 -8.66 4.62 0.98
N GLU A 14 -8.25 5.07 -0.20
CA GLU A 14 -8.47 4.43 -1.49
C GLU A 14 -7.13 4.10 -2.11
N VAL A 15 -7.01 2.92 -2.70
CA VAL A 15 -5.82 2.47 -3.41
C VAL A 15 -6.16 2.40 -4.88
N MET A 16 -5.40 3.12 -5.70
CA MET A 16 -5.66 3.31 -7.12
C MET A 16 -4.49 2.82 -7.96
N VAL A 17 -4.79 2.23 -9.11
CA VAL A 17 -3.82 2.01 -10.18
C VAL A 17 -4.11 2.99 -11.30
N LYS A 18 -3.10 3.74 -11.72
CA LYS A 18 -3.17 4.76 -12.76
C LYS A 18 -2.21 4.41 -13.89
N GLU A 19 -2.64 4.55 -15.12
CA GLU A 19 -1.72 4.58 -16.26
C GLU A 19 -1.12 5.98 -16.35
N ILE A 20 0.20 6.08 -16.18
CA ILE A 20 0.92 7.37 -16.20
C ILE A 20 1.57 7.63 -17.55
N ASP A 21 2.05 6.56 -18.20
CA ASP A 21 2.61 6.54 -19.55
C ASP A 21 2.26 5.20 -20.22
N GLU A 22 2.48 5.08 -21.53
CA GLU A 22 2.22 3.85 -22.29
C GLU A 22 3.03 2.68 -21.71
N GLY A 23 2.34 1.71 -21.11
CA GLY A 23 2.97 0.56 -20.45
C GLY A 23 3.53 0.82 -19.04
N ALA A 24 3.24 1.98 -18.44
CA ALA A 24 3.67 2.32 -17.08
C ALA A 24 2.46 2.57 -16.16
N TYR A 25 2.38 1.77 -15.09
CA TYR A 25 1.24 1.75 -14.18
C TYR A 25 1.67 2.14 -12.77
N GLU A 26 1.17 3.26 -12.27
CA GLU A 26 1.44 3.76 -10.93
C GLU A 26 0.40 3.24 -9.93
N LEU A 27 0.87 2.65 -8.84
CA LEU A 27 0.07 2.39 -7.64
C LEU A 27 0.11 3.64 -6.74
N ALA A 28 -1.06 4.14 -6.35
CA ALA A 28 -1.19 5.28 -5.47
C ALA A 28 -2.19 5.02 -4.34
N ILE A 29 -2.05 5.77 -3.23
CA ILE A 29 -2.99 5.77 -2.12
C ILE A 29 -3.49 7.19 -1.83
N GLN A 30 -4.77 7.32 -1.52
CA GLN A 30 -5.40 8.58 -1.17
C GLN A 30 -6.26 8.41 0.08
N SER A 31 -6.29 9.40 0.98
CA SER A 31 -7.23 9.39 2.10
C SER A 31 -8.65 9.69 1.60
N THR A 32 -9.65 8.95 2.10
CA THR A 32 -11.07 9.26 1.82
C THR A 32 -11.55 10.52 2.54
N ALA A 33 -10.92 10.87 3.67
CA ALA A 33 -11.29 12.03 4.47
C ALA A 33 -10.73 13.35 3.92
N ASN A 34 -9.56 13.31 3.26
CA ASN A 34 -8.96 14.47 2.61
C ASN A 34 -8.27 14.07 1.30
N PRO A 35 -9.05 13.89 0.22
CA PRO A 35 -8.50 13.51 -1.07
C PRO A 35 -7.71 14.66 -1.69
N LEU A 36 -6.39 14.62 -1.56
CA LEU A 36 -5.49 15.51 -2.30
C LEU A 36 -5.18 14.93 -3.68
N GLY A 37 -5.82 15.45 -4.73
CA GLY A 37 -5.50 15.11 -6.12
C GLY A 37 -5.73 13.63 -6.47
N LEU A 38 -4.73 12.98 -7.08
CA LEU A 38 -4.76 11.55 -7.45
C LEU A 38 -4.02 10.64 -6.45
N GLY A 39 -3.92 11.08 -5.20
CA GLY A 39 -3.20 10.36 -4.14
C GLY A 39 -1.68 10.43 -4.26
N ASN A 40 -1.01 9.87 -3.26
CA ASN A 40 0.44 9.75 -3.19
C ASN A 40 0.90 8.48 -3.92
N ALA A 41 1.89 8.63 -4.79
CA ALA A 41 2.50 7.51 -5.51
C ALA A 41 3.30 6.60 -4.57
N LEU A 42 3.00 5.30 -4.62
CA LEU A 42 3.68 4.27 -3.85
C LEU A 42 4.79 3.62 -4.69
N GLU A 43 4.44 3.11 -5.87
CA GLU A 43 5.35 2.33 -6.74
C GLU A 43 4.84 2.36 -8.18
N THR A 44 5.71 2.08 -9.15
CA THR A 44 5.36 1.97 -10.58
C THR A 44 5.67 0.56 -11.09
N TYR A 45 4.81 0.03 -11.93
CA TYR A 45 4.89 -1.32 -12.51
C TYR A 45 4.85 -1.27 -14.03
N PRO A 46 5.52 -2.23 -14.71
CA PRO A 46 5.52 -2.32 -16.18
C PRO A 46 4.29 -3.03 -16.76
N SER A 47 3.38 -3.53 -15.92
CA SER A 47 2.16 -4.23 -16.36
C SER A 47 0.99 -3.89 -15.44
N ARG A 48 -0.20 -3.73 -16.06
CA ARG A 48 -1.45 -3.45 -15.36
C ARG A 48 -1.77 -4.55 -14.37
N GLU A 49 -1.60 -5.81 -14.76
CA GLU A 49 -1.89 -6.97 -13.93
C GLU A 49 -0.98 -7.02 -12.71
N GLN A 50 0.29 -6.63 -12.85
CA GLN A 50 1.21 -6.51 -11.71
C GLN A 50 0.76 -5.41 -10.76
N ALA A 51 0.43 -4.23 -11.28
CA ALA A 51 -0.03 -3.11 -10.47
C ALA A 51 -1.33 -3.41 -9.71
N VAL A 52 -2.30 -4.08 -10.36
CA VAL A 52 -3.56 -4.47 -9.73
C VAL A 52 -3.35 -5.49 -8.61
N ARG A 53 -2.52 -6.52 -8.83
CA ARG A 53 -2.19 -7.48 -7.76
C ARG A 53 -1.49 -6.78 -6.58
N ALA A 54 -0.55 -5.88 -6.87
CA ALA A 54 0.11 -5.09 -5.85
C ALA A 54 -0.87 -4.21 -5.07
N ALA A 55 -1.87 -3.61 -5.75
CA ALA A 55 -2.91 -2.81 -5.11
C ALA A 55 -3.73 -3.63 -4.10
N GLU A 56 -4.24 -4.79 -4.52
CA GLU A 56 -5.03 -5.68 -3.66
C GLU A 56 -4.26 -6.16 -2.44
N HIS A 57 -3.00 -6.52 -2.62
CA HIS A 57 -2.15 -6.97 -1.52
C HIS A 57 -1.76 -5.83 -0.59
N PHE A 58 -1.35 -4.68 -1.15
CA PHE A 58 -1.06 -3.49 -0.37
C PHE A 58 -2.27 -3.10 0.47
N CYS A 59 -3.49 -3.21 -0.07
CA CYS A 59 -4.67 -2.89 0.72
C CYS A 59 -4.87 -3.83 1.93
N LYS A 60 -4.68 -5.13 1.75
CA LYS A 60 -4.74 -6.09 2.87
C LYS A 60 -3.70 -5.76 3.93
N LEU A 61 -2.47 -5.46 3.53
CA LEU A 61 -1.40 -5.06 4.44
C LEU A 61 -1.69 -3.75 5.16
N TYR A 62 -2.10 -2.72 4.43
CA TYR A 62 -2.47 -1.43 4.98
C TYR A 62 -3.55 -1.62 6.05
N THR A 63 -4.59 -2.39 5.75
CA THR A 63 -5.65 -2.72 6.71
C THR A 63 -5.08 -3.38 7.97
N LEU A 64 -4.27 -4.43 7.83
CA LEU A 64 -3.63 -5.10 8.97
C LEU A 64 -2.71 -4.18 9.78
N ALA A 65 -1.93 -3.33 9.11
CA ALA A 65 -1.05 -2.37 9.74
C ALA A 65 -1.85 -1.34 10.53
N ARG A 66 -2.92 -0.79 9.94
CA ARG A 66 -3.84 0.16 10.61
C ARG A 66 -4.52 -0.47 11.83
N GLU A 67 -4.99 -1.71 11.73
CA GLU A 67 -5.55 -2.45 12.88
C GLU A 67 -4.57 -2.62 14.03
N GLN A 68 -3.26 -2.67 13.74
CA GLN A 68 -2.20 -2.75 14.75
C GLN A 68 -1.69 -1.38 15.23
N GLY A 69 -2.30 -0.29 14.77
CA GLY A 69 -1.93 1.08 15.14
C GLY A 69 -0.70 1.61 14.40
N TYR A 70 -0.27 0.96 13.32
CA TYR A 70 0.67 1.57 12.38
C TYR A 70 -0.08 2.58 11.50
N TYR A 71 0.66 3.55 10.97
CA TYR A 71 0.19 4.46 9.94
C TYR A 71 1.21 4.49 8.81
N LEU A 72 0.74 4.82 7.61
CA LEU A 72 1.61 4.96 6.46
C LEU A 72 2.27 6.33 6.48
N LYS A 73 3.59 6.37 6.39
CA LYS A 73 4.37 7.59 6.18
C LYS A 73 5.29 7.38 4.99
N GLU A 74 5.04 8.13 3.91
CA GLU A 74 5.73 8.02 2.62
C GLU A 74 5.64 6.59 2.05
N ARG A 75 6.63 5.75 2.35
CA ARG A 75 6.71 4.34 1.93
C ARG A 75 7.02 3.40 3.10
N SER A 76 6.69 3.79 4.32
CA SER A 76 6.93 2.97 5.51
C SER A 76 5.70 2.89 6.41
N PHE A 77 5.45 1.72 6.98
CA PHE A 77 4.54 1.60 8.11
C PHE A 77 5.28 1.97 9.38
N VAL A 78 4.81 3.02 10.03
CA VAL A 78 5.41 3.58 11.24
C VAL A 78 4.45 3.44 12.41
N LYS A 79 4.99 3.18 13.58
CA LYS A 79 4.27 3.21 14.86
C LYS A 79 5.20 3.86 15.89
N PRO A 80 4.70 4.70 16.81
CA PRO A 80 5.57 5.48 17.71
C PRO A 80 6.58 4.64 18.50
N ASP A 81 6.16 3.45 18.95
CA ASP A 81 6.96 2.58 19.81
C ASP A 81 7.61 1.40 19.08
N ARG A 82 7.64 1.41 17.73
CA ARG A 82 8.19 0.30 16.95
C ARG A 82 9.01 0.78 15.76
N GLU A 83 9.92 -0.08 15.32
CA GLU A 83 10.74 0.20 14.15
C GLU A 83 9.89 0.40 12.89
N PRO A 84 10.24 1.39 12.05
CA PRO A 84 9.57 1.62 10.78
C PRO A 84 9.77 0.45 9.84
N ILE A 85 8.72 0.09 9.13
CA ILE A 85 8.71 -1.03 8.20
C ILE A 85 8.68 -0.48 6.77
N CYS A 86 9.81 -0.53 6.08
CA CYS A 86 9.93 -0.02 4.71
C CYS A 86 9.23 -0.94 3.70
N LEU A 87 8.39 -0.34 2.86
CA LEU A 87 7.68 -1.01 1.76
C LEU A 87 8.48 -1.09 0.46
N ALA A 88 9.51 -0.26 0.32
CA ALA A 88 10.32 -0.18 -0.90
C ALA A 88 10.88 -1.55 -1.31
N GLY A 89 10.58 -1.99 -2.53
CA GLY A 89 11.01 -3.29 -3.06
C GLY A 89 10.27 -4.51 -2.51
N ASN A 90 9.39 -4.33 -1.52
CA ASN A 90 8.61 -5.39 -0.89
C ASN A 90 7.15 -5.42 -1.33
N LEU A 91 6.72 -4.58 -2.29
CA LEU A 91 5.37 -4.62 -2.85
C LEU A 91 5.18 -5.72 -3.92
N ASN A 92 6.19 -6.56 -4.12
CA ASN A 92 6.11 -7.80 -4.87
C ASN A 92 5.51 -8.90 -3.98
N SER A 93 4.90 -9.93 -4.58
CA SER A 93 4.21 -11.01 -3.84
C SER A 93 5.03 -11.58 -2.67
N ASP A 94 6.30 -11.91 -2.91
CA ASP A 94 7.21 -12.48 -1.89
C ASP A 94 7.52 -11.52 -0.71
N GLY A 95 7.69 -10.23 -0.99
CA GLY A 95 7.95 -9.22 0.04
C GLY A 95 6.72 -8.94 0.89
N LEU A 96 5.54 -8.96 0.27
CA LEU A 96 4.24 -8.73 0.90
C LEU A 96 3.86 -9.88 1.84
N ASP A 97 4.11 -11.13 1.44
CA ASP A 97 3.87 -12.31 2.28
C ASP A 97 4.70 -12.26 3.56
N LYS A 98 6.00 -11.92 3.45
CA LYS A 98 6.90 -11.75 4.59
C LYS A 98 6.44 -10.64 5.54
N LEU A 99 6.00 -9.50 4.99
CA LEU A 99 5.44 -8.39 5.75
C LEU A 99 4.15 -8.77 6.48
N SER A 100 3.25 -9.48 5.80
CA SER A 100 1.98 -9.94 6.39
C SER A 100 2.21 -10.91 7.54
N ALA A 101 3.17 -11.83 7.38
CA ALA A 101 3.58 -12.78 8.41
C ALA A 101 4.19 -12.04 9.60
N TRP A 102 5.11 -11.10 9.35
CA TRP A 102 5.75 -10.30 10.40
C TRP A 102 4.73 -9.50 11.21
N LEU A 103 3.78 -8.83 10.54
CA LEU A 103 2.70 -8.09 11.21
C LEU A 103 1.85 -9.04 12.04
N SER A 104 1.49 -10.21 11.51
CA SER A 104 0.69 -11.20 12.22
C SER A 104 1.38 -11.76 13.47
N THR A 105 2.67 -12.06 13.39
CA THR A 105 3.48 -12.52 14.55
C THR A 105 3.58 -11.44 15.63
N ASN A 106 3.68 -10.18 15.22
CA ASN A 106 3.84 -9.03 16.12
C ASN A 106 2.57 -8.59 16.85
N LYS A 107 1.42 -9.17 16.49
CA LYS A 107 0.14 -9.04 17.21
C LYS A 107 0.21 -9.62 18.63
N ASN A 108 1.07 -10.61 18.86
CA ASN A 108 1.18 -11.34 20.13
C ASN A 108 2.28 -10.84 21.07
N ALA A 109 3.13 -9.90 20.65
CA ALA A 109 4.24 -9.37 21.46
C ALA A 109 3.83 -8.20 22.37
N ALA A 110 2.55 -7.83 22.41
CA ALA A 110 2.01 -6.74 23.23
C ALA A 110 1.18 -7.28 24.41
N LYS A 111 1.69 -8.30 25.12
CA LYS A 111 1.08 -8.80 26.35
C LYS A 111 2.08 -8.72 27.49
#